data_AF-A0A141RI78-F1
#
_entry.id   AF-A0A141RI78-F1
#
_cell.length_a   1.000
_cell.length_b   1.000
_cell.length_c   1.000
_cell.angle_alpha   90.00
_cell.angle_beta   90.00
_cell.angle_gamma   90.00
#
_symmetry.space_group_name_H-M   'P 1'
#
loop_
_entity.id
_entity.type
_entity.pdbx_description
1 polymer ?
#
loop_
_entity_poly.entity_id
_entity_poly.type
_entity_poly.pdbx_seq_one_letter_code
_entity_poly.pdbx_strand_id
1 'polypeptide(L)'
;VNPLSYSALITSDRDLAWGVFDTKTHQFFSVSKNADPDELHRLIRAEASLFHQDGRVYTIAHSTVRPIAVIMSTSRVSYYQNFYNQVTLTLPLGLICSVLLLLVWSRTRQQYHSPRKMLQRALNRRQLCLHYQPVIDIKNNRCVGTEALLRWPGFDGPVMSPAEFIPMAENEGMIAQVTDYVIDEVFSDLGEFLARQPHLYVAIN
;
A
#
# COMPACT_ATOMS: atom_id res chain seq x y z
N VAL A 1 -11.65 29.78 -52.08
CA VAL A 1 -12.10 28.41 -51.78
C VAL A 1 -12.75 27.85 -53.03
N ASN A 2 -12.32 26.68 -53.51
CA ASN A 2 -12.90 26.07 -54.71
C ASN A 2 -14.33 25.56 -54.41
N PRO A 3 -15.39 26.07 -55.07
CA PRO A 3 -16.77 25.73 -54.75
C PRO A 3 -17.16 24.27 -55.07
N LEU A 4 -16.31 23.51 -55.77
CA LEU A 4 -16.56 22.13 -56.19
C LEU A 4 -15.89 21.07 -55.30
N SER A 5 -15.26 21.48 -54.18
CA SER A 5 -14.51 20.60 -53.29
C SER A 5 -15.09 20.62 -51.87
N TYR A 6 -15.46 19.47 -51.32
CA TYR A 6 -15.90 19.32 -49.93
C TYR A 6 -15.04 18.31 -49.19
N SER A 7 -14.68 18.62 -47.95
CA SER A 7 -14.06 17.69 -47.02
C SER A 7 -14.86 17.63 -45.73
N ALA A 8 -15.22 16.42 -45.33
CA ALA A 8 -15.87 16.12 -44.06
C ALA A 8 -14.80 15.69 -43.04
N LEU A 9 -14.87 16.21 -41.83
CA LEU A 9 -14.00 15.77 -40.74
C LEU A 9 -14.89 15.27 -39.60
N ILE A 10 -14.71 14.01 -39.22
CA ILE A 10 -15.43 13.39 -38.11
C ILE A 10 -14.58 13.62 -36.86
N THR A 11 -14.96 14.62 -36.07
CA THR A 11 -14.30 14.93 -34.79
C THR A 11 -15.34 15.21 -33.73
N SER A 12 -15.06 14.81 -32.49
CA SER A 12 -15.83 15.19 -31.31
C SER A 12 -15.43 16.58 -30.79
N ASP A 13 -14.33 17.15 -31.29
CA ASP A 13 -13.82 18.46 -30.90
C ASP A 13 -14.49 19.58 -31.73
N ARG A 14 -15.35 20.37 -31.07
CA ARG A 14 -16.06 21.51 -31.68
C ARG A 14 -15.13 22.71 -31.94
N ASP A 15 -13.97 22.75 -31.29
CA ASP A 15 -13.00 23.83 -31.42
C ASP A 15 -11.92 23.51 -32.47
N LEU A 16 -12.04 22.38 -33.16
CA LEU A 16 -11.13 22.00 -34.22
C LEU A 16 -11.30 22.94 -35.43
N ALA A 17 -10.24 23.69 -35.74
CA ALA A 17 -10.15 24.45 -36.97
C ALA A 17 -9.21 23.74 -37.94
N TRP A 18 -9.65 23.50 -39.18
CA TRP A 18 -8.85 22.81 -40.19
C TRP A 18 -8.96 23.46 -41.57
N GLY A 19 -7.95 23.22 -42.41
CA GLY A 19 -7.95 23.63 -43.81
C GLY A 19 -7.18 22.63 -44.67
N VAL A 20 -7.71 22.34 -45.86
CA VAL A 20 -7.03 21.55 -46.89
C VAL A 20 -6.55 22.51 -47.97
N PHE A 21 -5.26 22.51 -48.26
CA PHE A 21 -4.66 23.41 -49.24
C PHE A 21 -3.82 22.67 -50.28
N ASP A 22 -3.76 23.26 -51.47
CA ASP A 22 -2.91 22.83 -52.57
C ASP A 22 -1.49 23.33 -52.35
N THR A 23 -0.51 22.43 -52.34
CA THR A 23 0.90 22.81 -52.18
C THR A 23 1.51 23.40 -53.45
N LYS A 24 0.85 23.31 -54.61
CA LYS A 24 1.29 23.91 -55.87
C LYS A 24 0.69 25.28 -56.13
N THR A 25 -0.62 25.42 -55.91
CA THR A 25 -1.33 26.69 -56.18
C THR A 25 -1.41 27.59 -54.95
N HIS A 26 -1.03 27.08 -53.77
CA HIS A 26 -1.12 27.79 -52.49
C HIS A 26 -2.53 28.25 -52.13
N GLN A 27 -3.56 27.62 -52.70
CA GLN A 27 -4.97 27.93 -52.44
C GLN A 27 -5.63 26.88 -51.55
N PHE A 28 -6.55 27.31 -50.70
CA PHE A 28 -7.39 26.40 -49.91
C PHE A 28 -8.50 25.78 -50.76
N PHE A 29 -8.54 24.45 -50.78
CA PHE A 29 -9.65 23.67 -51.34
C PHE A 29 -10.88 23.78 -50.45
N SER A 30 -10.70 23.65 -49.13
CA SER A 30 -11.78 23.70 -48.16
C SER A 30 -11.24 24.11 -46.78
N VAL A 31 -12.03 24.83 -46.01
CA VAL A 31 -11.69 25.35 -44.68
C VAL A 31 -12.88 25.14 -43.75
N SER A 32 -12.61 24.77 -42.50
CA SER A 32 -13.63 24.63 -41.46
C SER A 32 -14.26 25.98 -41.11
N LYS A 33 -15.52 25.97 -40.65
CA LYS A 33 -16.24 27.21 -40.27
C LYS A 33 -15.56 28.02 -39.15
N ASN A 34 -14.74 27.37 -38.33
CA ASN A 34 -14.08 27.97 -37.16
C ASN A 34 -12.63 28.40 -37.45
N ALA A 35 -12.23 28.43 -38.73
CA ALA A 35 -10.89 28.81 -39.16
C ALA A 35 -10.92 30.03 -40.08
N ASP A 36 -9.99 30.96 -39.84
CA ASP A 36 -9.71 32.08 -40.75
C ASP A 36 -8.69 31.63 -41.82
N PRO A 37 -9.06 31.62 -43.12
CA PRO A 37 -8.15 31.24 -44.20
C PRO A 37 -6.86 32.05 -44.25
N ASP A 38 -6.90 33.34 -43.89
CA ASP A 38 -5.73 34.23 -43.96
C ASP A 38 -4.76 33.99 -42.79
N GLU A 39 -5.27 33.60 -41.63
CA GLU A 39 -4.48 33.11 -40.51
C GLU A 39 -3.78 31.80 -40.88
N LEU A 40 -4.52 30.81 -41.37
CA LEU A 40 -3.94 29.53 -41.78
C LEU A 40 -2.90 29.70 -42.91
N HIS A 41 -3.10 30.65 -43.83
CA HIS A 41 -2.17 30.88 -44.93
C HIS A 41 -0.80 31.39 -44.45
N ARG A 42 -0.78 32.24 -43.42
CA ARG A 42 0.49 32.71 -42.80
C ARG A 42 1.24 31.58 -42.13
N LEU A 43 0.52 30.65 -41.52
CA LEU A 43 1.07 29.56 -40.73
C LEU A 43 1.69 28.44 -41.58
N ILE A 44 1.18 28.21 -42.79
CA ILE A 44 1.72 27.23 -43.75
C ILE A 44 3.16 27.55 -44.19
N ARG A 45 3.57 28.81 -44.08
CA ARG A 45 4.90 29.27 -44.49
C ARG A 45 5.99 28.91 -43.48
N ALA A 46 5.62 28.48 -42.27
CA ALA A 46 6.56 27.99 -41.28
C ALA A 46 6.83 26.50 -41.51
N GLU A 47 8.10 26.14 -41.68
CA GLU A 47 8.58 24.77 -41.96
C GLU A 47 8.39 23.78 -40.78
N ALA A 48 7.72 24.22 -39.70
CA ALA A 48 7.49 23.43 -38.50
C ALA A 48 6.20 22.61 -38.63
N SER A 49 6.32 21.29 -38.53
CA SER A 49 5.19 20.34 -38.57
C SER A 49 4.27 20.40 -37.34
N LEU A 50 4.73 21.02 -36.27
CA LEU A 50 4.00 21.25 -35.01
C LEU A 50 4.44 22.58 -34.41
N PHE A 51 3.51 23.51 -34.25
CA PHE A 51 3.78 24.79 -33.61
C PHE A 51 2.61 25.22 -32.72
N HIS A 52 2.94 26.02 -31.71
CA HIS A 52 1.98 26.55 -30.75
C HIS A 52 1.84 28.05 -30.96
N GLN A 53 0.60 28.50 -31.17
CA GLN A 53 0.30 29.91 -31.33
C GLN A 53 -1.08 30.21 -30.75
N ASP A 54 -1.20 31.31 -30.01
CA ASP A 54 -2.46 31.82 -29.44
C ASP A 54 -3.29 30.77 -28.67
N GLY A 55 -2.61 29.88 -27.92
CA GLY A 55 -3.28 28.86 -27.10
C GLY A 55 -3.80 27.64 -27.87
N ARG A 56 -3.58 27.60 -29.20
CA ARG A 56 -3.92 26.46 -30.07
C ARG A 56 -2.66 25.74 -30.53
N VAL A 57 -2.78 24.44 -30.74
CA VAL A 57 -1.70 23.61 -31.30
C VAL A 57 -2.06 23.33 -32.74
N TYR A 58 -1.16 23.70 -33.65
CA TYR A 58 -1.33 23.49 -35.08
C TYR A 58 -0.43 22.35 -35.54
N THR A 59 -0.95 21.51 -36.42
CA THR A 59 -0.20 20.44 -37.07
C THR A 59 -0.44 20.49 -38.58
N ILE A 60 0.62 20.30 -39.35
CA ILE A 60 0.55 20.27 -40.82
C ILE A 60 0.97 18.88 -41.29
N ALA A 61 0.06 18.19 -41.96
CA ALA A 61 0.32 16.91 -42.61
C ALA A 61 0.39 17.11 -44.12
N HIS A 62 1.51 16.73 -44.72
CA HIS A 62 1.69 16.74 -46.18
C HIS A 62 1.41 15.36 -46.76
N SER A 63 0.73 15.30 -47.90
CA SER A 63 0.60 14.06 -48.65
C SER A 63 1.88 13.78 -49.43
N THR A 64 2.36 12.54 -49.37
CA THR A 64 3.55 12.08 -50.12
C THR A 64 3.24 11.75 -51.58
N VAL A 65 1.97 11.61 -51.95
CA VAL A 65 1.51 11.16 -53.28
C VAL A 65 0.77 12.26 -54.04
N ARG A 66 0.11 13.18 -53.34
CA ARG A 66 -0.67 14.28 -53.94
C ARG A 66 -0.13 15.63 -53.46
N PRO A 67 -0.22 16.70 -54.28
CA PRO A 67 0.18 18.04 -53.88
C PRO A 67 -0.85 18.68 -52.94
N ILE A 68 -1.17 18.01 -51.84
CA ILE A 68 -2.14 18.46 -50.85
C ILE A 68 -1.49 18.43 -49.47
N ALA A 69 -1.85 19.40 -48.66
CA ALA A 69 -1.51 19.42 -47.25
C ALA A 69 -2.73 19.83 -46.43
N VAL A 70 -2.79 19.29 -45.22
CA VAL A 70 -3.88 19.51 -44.28
C VAL A 70 -3.30 20.17 -43.05
N ILE A 71 -3.83 21.34 -42.70
CA ILE A 71 -3.54 22.01 -41.44
C ILE A 71 -4.71 21.78 -40.49
N MET A 72 -4.41 21.40 -39.26
CA MET A 72 -5.40 21.21 -38.19
C MET A 72 -4.94 21.95 -36.95
N SER A 73 -5.86 22.59 -36.26
CA SER A 73 -5.63 23.30 -35.01
C SER A 73 -6.65 22.88 -33.97
N THR A 74 -6.19 22.58 -32.75
CA THR A 74 -7.04 22.24 -31.61
C THR A 74 -6.72 23.14 -30.42
N SER A 75 -7.76 23.46 -29.62
CA SER A 75 -7.63 24.31 -28.44
C SER A 75 -7.17 23.49 -27.23
N ARG A 76 -6.16 24.00 -26.51
CA ARG A 76 -5.57 23.34 -25.33
C ARG A 76 -6.56 23.17 -24.17
N VAL A 77 -7.67 23.92 -24.15
CA VAL A 77 -8.66 23.95 -23.06
C VAL A 77 -9.45 22.65 -22.93
N SER A 78 -9.78 21.99 -24.05
CA SER A 78 -10.57 20.74 -24.04
C SER A 78 -9.75 19.50 -23.66
N TYR A 79 -8.43 19.55 -23.80
CA TYR A 79 -7.53 18.46 -23.40
C TYR A 79 -7.46 18.32 -21.87
N TYR A 80 -7.41 19.44 -21.15
CA TYR A 80 -7.26 19.45 -19.69
C TYR A 80 -8.53 19.08 -18.95
N GLN A 81 -9.72 19.45 -19.45
CA GLN A 81 -10.98 19.22 -18.75
C GLN A 81 -11.26 17.73 -18.50
N ASN A 82 -11.02 16.89 -19.51
CA ASN A 82 -11.20 15.44 -19.38
C ASN A 82 -10.14 14.79 -18.50
N PHE A 83 -8.91 15.32 -18.52
CA PHE A 83 -7.83 14.86 -17.65
C PHE A 83 -8.13 15.13 -16.17
N TYR A 84 -8.61 16.34 -15.83
CA TYR A 84 -8.96 16.68 -14.45
C TYR A 84 -10.12 15.84 -13.90
N ASN A 85 -11.13 15.52 -14.72
CA ASN A 85 -12.23 14.64 -14.30
C ASN A 85 -11.75 13.21 -14.01
N GLN A 86 -10.84 12.66 -14.82
CA GLN A 86 -10.27 11.33 -14.59
C GLN A 86 -9.37 11.28 -13.35
N VAL A 87 -8.59 12.33 -13.11
CA VAL A 87 -7.70 12.44 -11.93
C VAL A 87 -8.51 12.57 -10.64
N THR A 88 -9.62 13.32 -10.66
CA THR A 88 -10.47 13.56 -9.47
C THR A 88 -11.11 12.27 -8.93
N LEU A 89 -11.44 11.31 -9.81
CA LEU A 89 -12.02 10.02 -9.42
C LEU A 89 -10.98 8.97 -9.01
N THR A 90 -9.82 8.94 -9.67
CA THR A 90 -8.82 7.87 -9.48
C THR A 90 -7.94 8.08 -8.25
N LEU A 91 -7.60 9.33 -7.92
CA LEU A 91 -6.78 9.66 -6.75
C LEU A 91 -7.36 9.19 -5.41
N PRO A 92 -8.62 9.49 -5.04
CA PRO A 92 -9.17 9.06 -3.76
C PRO A 92 -9.30 7.54 -3.69
N LEU A 93 -9.63 6.88 -4.79
CA LEU A 93 -9.77 5.43 -4.85
C LEU A 93 -8.41 4.73 -4.64
N GLY A 94 -7.35 5.27 -5.25
CA GLY A 94 -5.97 4.81 -5.01
C GLY A 94 -5.53 5.00 -3.56
N LEU A 95 -5.85 6.13 -2.94
CA LEU A 95 -5.57 6.38 -1.52
C LEU A 95 -6.30 5.37 -0.61
N ILE A 96 -7.58 5.12 -0.87
CA ILE A 96 -8.38 4.15 -0.09
C ILE A 96 -7.77 2.74 -0.23
N CYS A 97 -7.46 2.30 -1.46
CA CYS A 97 -6.80 1.00 -1.68
C CYS A 97 -5.44 0.92 -0.98
N SER A 98 -4.63 1.98 -1.04
CA SER A 98 -3.33 2.04 -0.36
C SER A 98 -3.47 1.91 1.16
N VAL A 99 -4.42 2.63 1.76
CA VAL A 99 -4.71 2.53 3.20
C VAL A 99 -5.20 1.14 3.57
N LEU A 100 -6.10 0.54 2.78
CA LEU A 100 -6.57 -0.82 3.01
C LEU A 100 -5.43 -1.85 2.94
N LEU A 101 -4.53 -1.74 1.96
CA LEU A 101 -3.34 -2.59 1.86
C LEU A 101 -2.42 -2.43 3.07
N LEU A 102 -2.18 -1.21 3.52
CA LEU A 102 -1.38 -0.94 4.72
C LEU A 102 -2.02 -1.50 5.99
N LEU A 103 -3.34 -1.40 6.14
CA LEU A 103 -4.06 -1.95 7.29
C LEU A 103 -4.05 -3.47 7.30
N VAL A 104 -4.30 -4.11 6.15
CA VAL A 104 -4.22 -5.57 6.03
C VAL A 104 -2.80 -6.03 6.34
N TRP A 105 -1.79 -5.41 5.71
CA TRP A 105 -0.39 -5.74 5.96
C TRP A 105 0.01 -5.53 7.42
N SER A 106 -0.41 -4.41 8.04
CA SER A 106 -0.17 -4.14 9.45
C SER A 106 -0.78 -5.21 10.35
N ARG A 107 -1.99 -5.68 10.04
CA ARG A 107 -2.63 -6.74 10.82
C ARG A 107 -1.97 -8.09 10.62
N THR A 108 -1.61 -8.45 9.39
CA THR A 108 -0.98 -9.75 9.16
C THR A 108 0.45 -9.78 9.70
N ARG A 109 1.17 -8.64 9.70
CA ARG A 109 2.50 -8.52 10.33
C ARG A 109 2.50 -8.84 11.82
N GLN A 110 1.39 -8.61 12.53
CA GLN A 110 1.25 -9.02 13.93
C GLN A 110 1.06 -10.53 14.11
N GLN A 111 0.63 -11.26 13.07
CA GLN A 111 0.31 -12.70 13.13
C GLN A 111 1.40 -13.63 12.56
N TYR A 112 2.47 -13.10 11.96
CA TYR A 112 3.40 -13.91 11.14
C TYR A 112 4.49 -14.70 11.88
N HIS A 113 4.62 -14.61 13.20
CA HIS A 113 5.42 -15.58 13.95
C HIS A 113 4.50 -16.68 14.45
N SER A 114 4.64 -17.90 13.91
CA SER A 114 3.92 -19.09 14.41
C SER A 114 4.03 -19.11 15.94
N PRO A 115 2.91 -18.96 16.68
CA PRO A 115 2.91 -18.82 18.14
C PRO A 115 3.63 -20.00 18.80
N ARG A 116 3.40 -21.19 18.25
CA ARG A 116 4.11 -22.42 18.56
C ARG A 116 5.63 -22.32 18.45
N LYS A 117 6.14 -21.90 17.30
CA LYS A 117 7.60 -21.78 17.10
C LYS A 117 8.23 -20.77 18.05
N MET A 118 7.50 -19.71 18.40
CA MET A 118 7.97 -18.71 19.34
C MET A 118 8.11 -19.28 20.75
N LEU A 119 7.07 -19.96 21.27
CA LEU A 119 7.13 -20.58 22.60
C LEU A 119 8.16 -21.70 22.66
N GLN A 120 8.19 -22.57 21.65
CA GLN A 120 9.17 -23.65 21.57
C GLN A 120 10.59 -23.10 21.59
N ARG A 121 10.85 -22.00 20.87
CA ARG A 121 12.16 -21.33 20.90
C ARG A 121 12.47 -20.74 22.27
N ALA A 122 11.50 -20.16 22.96
CA ALA A 122 11.68 -19.61 24.30
C ALA A 122 11.98 -20.68 25.35
N LEU A 123 11.26 -21.81 25.31
CA LEU A 123 11.53 -22.98 26.14
C LEU A 123 12.95 -23.52 25.90
N ASN A 124 13.30 -23.75 24.62
CA ASN A 124 14.62 -24.27 24.25
C ASN A 124 15.78 -23.33 24.62
N ARG A 125 15.54 -22.01 24.61
CA ARG A 125 16.54 -21.00 24.96
C ARG A 125 16.52 -20.61 26.44
N ARG A 126 15.70 -21.26 27.27
CA ARG A 126 15.50 -20.92 28.69
C ARG A 126 15.22 -19.42 28.90
N GLN A 127 14.32 -18.87 28.09
CA GLN A 127 13.98 -17.45 28.10
C GLN A 127 12.79 -17.11 29.01
N LEU A 128 12.20 -18.13 29.64
CA LEU A 128 11.14 -17.97 30.62
C LEU A 128 11.74 -18.04 32.02
N CYS A 129 11.22 -17.25 32.94
CA CYS A 129 11.65 -17.25 34.34
C CYS A 129 10.48 -17.52 35.28
N LEU A 130 10.79 -18.03 36.46
CA LEU A 130 9.81 -18.22 37.53
C LEU A 130 9.86 -17.04 38.51
N HIS A 131 8.69 -16.56 38.87
CA HIS A 131 8.49 -15.69 40.02
C HIS A 131 7.80 -16.50 41.11
N TYR A 132 8.20 -16.29 42.35
CA TYR A 132 7.68 -17.01 43.51
C TYR A 132 6.82 -16.09 44.37
N GLN A 133 5.52 -16.39 44.47
CA GLN A 133 4.60 -15.66 45.33
C GLN A 133 4.42 -16.39 46.68
N PRO A 134 4.87 -15.81 47.81
CA PRO A 134 4.77 -16.46 49.12
C PRO A 134 3.32 -16.70 49.55
N VAL A 135 3.06 -17.87 50.12
CA VAL A 135 1.80 -18.23 50.77
C VAL A 135 1.99 -18.14 52.28
N ILE A 136 1.24 -17.25 52.93
CA ILE A 136 1.37 -16.99 54.36
C ILE A 136 0.18 -17.63 55.11
N ASP A 137 0.48 -18.47 56.11
CA ASP A 137 -0.51 -18.91 57.07
C ASP A 137 -0.89 -17.75 57.99
N ILE A 138 -2.14 -17.31 57.88
CA ILE A 138 -2.70 -16.17 58.61
C ILE A 138 -2.70 -16.41 60.12
N LYS A 139 -2.86 -17.66 60.58
CA LYS A 139 -2.95 -17.96 62.02
C LYS A 139 -1.60 -17.80 62.71
N ASN A 140 -0.54 -18.27 62.04
CA ASN A 140 0.81 -18.33 62.60
C ASN A 140 1.73 -17.22 62.06
N ASN A 141 1.26 -16.44 61.08
CA ASN A 141 2.00 -15.42 60.34
C ASN A 141 3.35 -15.93 59.79
N ARG A 142 3.34 -17.15 59.25
CA ARG A 142 4.53 -17.81 58.70
C ARG A 142 4.32 -18.16 57.24
N CYS A 143 5.39 -18.04 56.45
CA CYS A 143 5.41 -18.57 55.10
C CYS A 143 5.32 -20.11 55.17
N VAL A 144 4.30 -20.67 54.52
CA VAL A 144 4.07 -22.12 54.44
C VAL A 144 4.40 -22.69 53.06
N GLY A 145 4.68 -21.84 52.09
CA GLY A 145 5.03 -22.25 50.74
C GLY A 145 5.07 -21.07 49.77
N THR A 146 5.16 -21.38 48.49
CA THR A 146 5.09 -20.38 47.43
C THR A 146 4.35 -20.92 46.22
N GLU A 147 3.72 -20.03 45.46
CA GLU A 147 3.22 -20.34 44.13
C GLU A 147 4.28 -19.98 43.08
N ALA A 148 4.56 -20.91 42.17
CA ALA A 148 5.47 -20.70 41.05
C ALA A 148 4.69 -20.10 39.87
N LEU A 149 5.07 -18.89 39.48
CA LEU A 149 4.41 -18.10 38.46
C LEU A 149 5.35 -17.87 37.28
N LEU A 150 5.06 -18.54 36.17
CA LEU A 150 5.85 -18.41 34.96
C LEU A 150 5.73 -17.01 34.34
N ARG A 151 6.85 -16.45 33.90
CA ARG A 151 6.97 -15.14 33.27
C ARG A 151 7.80 -15.23 32.01
N TRP A 152 7.41 -14.47 31.00
CA TRP A 152 8.15 -14.38 29.76
C TRP A 152 8.69 -12.95 29.56
N PRO A 153 9.91 -12.66 30.03
CA PRO A 153 10.47 -11.32 30.04
C PRO A 153 10.78 -10.71 28.66
N GLY A 154 10.57 -11.44 27.56
CA GLY A 154 10.84 -10.97 26.20
C GLY A 154 12.34 -10.76 25.94
N PHE A 155 12.97 -11.63 25.14
CA PHE A 155 14.42 -11.51 24.90
C PHE A 155 14.77 -10.40 23.88
N ASP A 156 13.87 -10.09 22.94
CA ASP A 156 14.00 -9.05 21.90
C ASP A 156 12.61 -8.51 21.44
N GLY A 157 11.59 -8.67 22.30
CA GLY A 157 10.18 -8.39 21.98
C GLY A 157 9.38 -7.94 23.20
N PRO A 158 8.08 -7.66 23.05
CA PRO A 158 7.25 -7.27 24.19
C PRO A 158 7.22 -8.39 25.25
N VAL A 159 7.28 -7.98 26.52
CA VAL A 159 7.01 -8.85 27.66
C VAL A 159 5.63 -9.47 27.45
N MET A 160 5.55 -10.80 27.37
CA MET A 160 4.30 -11.50 27.12
C MET A 160 3.65 -11.87 28.45
N SER A 161 2.39 -11.49 28.62
CA SER A 161 1.64 -11.79 29.83
C SER A 161 1.31 -13.29 29.92
N PRO A 162 1.28 -13.90 31.12
CA PRO A 162 0.74 -15.25 31.32
C PRO A 162 -0.66 -15.44 30.73
N ALA A 163 -1.49 -14.39 30.80
CA ALA A 163 -2.84 -14.41 30.21
C ALA A 163 -2.84 -14.51 28.68
N GLU A 164 -1.72 -14.23 28.01
CA GLU A 164 -1.57 -14.35 26.56
C GLU A 164 -0.92 -15.69 26.18
N PHE A 165 0.19 -16.06 26.82
CA PHE A 165 0.94 -17.25 26.40
C PHE A 165 0.37 -18.57 26.95
N ILE A 166 -0.38 -18.57 28.06
CA ILE A 166 -0.98 -19.81 28.58
C ILE A 166 -2.09 -20.31 27.64
N PRO A 167 -3.09 -19.49 27.24
CA PRO A 167 -4.08 -19.93 26.24
C PRO A 167 -3.44 -20.30 24.90
N MET A 168 -2.35 -19.61 24.53
CA MET A 168 -1.57 -19.96 23.34
C MET A 168 -0.92 -21.35 23.46
N ALA A 169 -0.34 -21.68 24.62
CA ALA A 169 0.25 -22.98 24.89
C ALA A 169 -0.81 -24.10 24.90
N GLU A 170 -1.99 -23.84 25.46
CA GLU A 170 -3.11 -24.78 25.47
C GLU A 170 -3.64 -25.06 24.06
N ASN A 171 -3.94 -24.00 23.29
CA ASN A 171 -4.47 -24.11 21.93
C ASN A 171 -3.50 -24.81 20.95
N GLU A 172 -2.20 -24.64 21.15
CA GLU A 172 -1.16 -25.26 20.34
C GLU A 172 -0.70 -26.64 20.87
N GLY A 173 -1.28 -27.12 21.98
CA GLY A 173 -0.97 -28.42 22.57
C GLY A 173 0.42 -28.50 23.23
N MET A 174 0.98 -27.37 23.65
CA MET A 174 2.30 -27.26 24.28
C MET A 174 2.26 -27.15 25.81
N ILE A 175 1.07 -27.09 26.42
CA ILE A 175 0.95 -26.85 27.87
C ILE A 175 1.76 -27.86 28.70
N ALA A 176 1.81 -29.14 28.30
CA ALA A 176 2.63 -30.15 28.98
C ALA A 176 4.13 -29.81 28.96
N GLN A 177 4.66 -29.34 27.82
CA GLN A 177 6.07 -28.93 27.71
C GLN A 177 6.39 -27.71 28.57
N VAL A 178 5.40 -26.81 28.74
CA VAL A 178 5.52 -25.66 29.63
C VAL A 178 5.52 -26.12 31.09
N THR A 179 4.63 -27.03 31.46
CA THR A 179 4.60 -27.60 32.82
C THR A 179 5.88 -28.34 33.15
N ASP A 180 6.41 -29.16 32.24
CA ASP A 180 7.71 -29.84 32.42
C ASP A 180 8.84 -28.83 32.64
N TYR A 181 8.87 -27.75 31.85
CA TYR A 181 9.84 -26.67 32.02
C TYR A 181 9.73 -26.01 33.40
N VAL A 182 8.51 -25.73 33.87
CA VAL A 182 8.28 -25.14 35.20
C VAL A 182 8.77 -26.07 36.30
N ILE A 183 8.49 -27.38 36.20
CA ILE A 183 8.94 -28.38 37.16
C ILE A 183 10.48 -28.41 37.23
N ASP A 184 11.13 -28.50 36.08
CA ASP A 184 12.60 -28.49 35.98
C ASP A 184 13.20 -27.24 36.63
N GLU A 185 12.61 -26.08 36.36
CA GLU A 185 13.10 -24.80 36.91
C GLU A 185 12.84 -24.69 38.42
N VAL A 186 11.70 -25.18 38.93
CA VAL A 186 11.43 -25.26 40.38
C VAL A 186 12.45 -26.15 41.09
N PHE A 187 12.76 -27.32 40.52
CA PHE A 187 13.77 -28.20 41.10
C PHE A 187 15.17 -27.58 41.05
N SER A 188 15.50 -26.85 39.98
CA SER A 188 16.75 -26.10 39.87
C SER A 188 16.85 -24.99 40.92
N ASP A 189 15.80 -24.20 41.09
CA ASP A 189 15.81 -23.01 41.96
C ASP A 189 15.68 -23.36 43.45
N LEU A 190 14.80 -24.30 43.78
CA LEU A 190 14.38 -24.58 45.15
C LEU A 190 14.61 -26.02 45.60
N GLY A 191 15.11 -26.92 44.75
CA GLY A 191 15.22 -28.34 45.07
C GLY A 191 15.98 -28.64 46.36
N GLU A 192 17.16 -28.05 46.54
CA GLU A 192 17.96 -28.24 47.76
C GLU A 192 17.29 -27.59 48.99
N PHE A 193 16.65 -26.44 48.80
CA PHE A 193 15.96 -25.73 49.87
C PHE A 193 14.76 -26.51 50.40
N LEU A 194 13.93 -27.05 49.49
CA LEU A 194 12.77 -27.87 49.84
C LEU A 194 13.18 -29.19 50.49
N ALA A 195 14.29 -29.79 50.07
CA ALA A 195 14.84 -30.98 50.72
C ALA A 195 15.21 -30.73 52.20
N ARG A 196 15.64 -29.50 52.54
CA ARG A 196 15.96 -29.10 53.92
C ARG A 196 14.75 -28.59 54.70
N GLN A 197 13.70 -28.14 54.02
CA GLN A 197 12.49 -27.56 54.61
C GLN A 197 11.23 -28.32 54.16
N PRO A 198 11.02 -29.56 54.62
CA PRO A 198 9.94 -30.44 54.13
C PRO A 198 8.53 -29.97 54.47
N HIS A 199 8.40 -28.94 55.31
CA HIS A 199 7.12 -28.31 55.63
C HIS A 199 6.72 -27.20 54.65
N LEU A 200 7.63 -26.77 53.78
CA LEU A 200 7.35 -25.80 52.73
C LEU A 200 6.98 -26.53 51.44
N TYR A 201 5.96 -26.04 50.75
CA TYR A 201 5.54 -26.56 49.46
C TYR A 201 5.66 -25.50 48.36
N VAL A 202 5.74 -25.96 47.11
CA VAL A 202 5.61 -25.13 45.93
C VAL A 202 4.36 -25.55 45.17
N ALA A 203 3.46 -24.60 44.92
CA ALA A 203 2.30 -24.81 44.06
C ALA A 203 2.65 -24.49 42.60
N ILE A 204 2.21 -25.36 41.69
CA ILE A 204 2.37 -25.20 40.23
C ILE A 204 0.96 -25.23 39.63
N ASN A 205 0.69 -24.32 38.68
CA ASN A 205 -0.59 -24.20 37.97
C ASN A 205 -0.68 -25.15 36.77
#